data_AF-A0A353DN44-F1
#
_entry.id   AF-A0A353DN44-F1
#
_cell.length_a   1.000
_cell.length_b   1.000
_cell.length_c   1.000
_cell.angle_alpha   90.00
_cell.angle_beta   90.00
_cell.angle_gamma   90.00
#
_symmetry.space_group_name_H-M   'P 1'
#
loop_
_entity.id
_entity.type
_entity.pdbx_description
1 polymer ?
#
loop_
_entity_poly.entity_id
_entity_poly.type
_entity_poly.pdbx_seq_one_letter_code
_entity_poly.pdbx_strand_id
1 'polypeptide(L)' 'EKGFIRAEVISFADYVECNGEQGAKEAGKMRVEGKDYEVQDGDVVLFRFNV' A
#
# COMPACT_ATOMS: atom_id res chain seq x y z
N GLU A 1 -13.37 10.12 11.07
CA GLU A 1 -12.01 10.50 10.63
C GLU A 1 -10.97 10.68 11.75
N LYS A 2 -11.15 10.02 12.90
CA LYS A 2 -10.08 9.83 13.91
C LYS A 2 -9.75 8.33 13.89
N GLY A 3 -8.51 7.95 13.58
CA GLY A 3 -8.08 6.55 13.59
C GLY A 3 -7.29 6.06 12.37
N PHE A 4 -7.19 6.83 11.27
CA PHE A 4 -6.25 6.49 10.20
C PHE A 4 -4.81 6.60 10.73
N ILE A 5 -4.07 5.49 10.65
CA ILE A 5 -2.66 5.43 11.05
C ILE A 5 -1.78 5.62 9.82
N ARG A 6 -2.00 4.80 8.79
CA ARG A 6 -1.19 4.74 7.57
C ARG A 6 -1.87 3.89 6.49
N ALA A 7 -1.48 4.08 5.24
CA ALA A 7 -1.84 3.23 4.12
C ALA A 7 -0.58 2.49 3.63
N GLU A 8 -0.64 1.18 3.45
CA GLU A 8 0.42 0.44 2.75
C GLU A 8 0.01 0.36 1.27
N VAL A 9 0.83 0.92 0.37
CA VAL A 9 0.54 1.08 -1.06
C VAL A 9 1.55 0.31 -1.90
N ILE A 10 1.05 -0.48 -2.85
CA ILE A 10 1.85 -1.20 -3.84
C ILE A 10 1.28 -0.89 -5.22
N SER A 11 2.12 -0.61 -6.21
CA SER A 11 1.64 -0.43 -7.59
C SER A 11 1.14 -1.76 -8.16
N PHE A 12 0.11 -1.76 -9.02
CA PHE A 12 -0.37 -3.01 -9.65
C PHE A 12 0.75 -3.78 -10.35
N ALA A 13 1.65 -3.07 -11.04
CA ALA A 13 2.77 -3.68 -11.74
C ALA A 13 3.69 -4.44 -10.77
N ASP A 14 4.06 -3.83 -9.65
CA ASP A 14 4.89 -4.49 -8.62
C ASP A 14 4.13 -5.62 -7.93
N TYR A 15 2.83 -5.46 -7.71
CA TYR A 15 1.99 -6.50 -7.10
C TYR A 15 1.95 -7.77 -7.96
N VAL A 16 1.79 -7.60 -9.28
CA VAL A 16 1.80 -8.72 -10.24
C VAL A 16 3.19 -9.31 -10.40
N GLU A 17 4.23 -8.47 -10.54
CA GLU A 17 5.63 -8.91 -10.69
C GLU A 17 6.09 -9.72 -9.47
N CYS A 18 5.69 -9.29 -8.27
CA CYS A 18 6.10 -9.92 -7.03
C CYS A 18 5.17 -11.04 -6.55
N ASN A 19 4.22 -11.51 -7.39
CA ASN A 19 3.26 -12.56 -7.04
C ASN A 19 2.43 -12.26 -5.76
N GLY A 20 2.07 -10.99 -5.56
CA GLY A 20 1.19 -10.54 -4.49
C GLY A 20 1.87 -9.69 -3.41
N GLU A 21 1.12 -9.44 -2.33
CA GLU A 21 1.51 -8.52 -1.26
C GLU A 21 2.81 -8.93 -0.56
N GLN A 22 2.95 -10.21 -0.21
CA GLN A 22 4.14 -10.71 0.51
C GLN A 22 5.41 -10.52 -0.32
N GLY A 23 5.40 -10.92 -1.59
CA GLY A 23 6.58 -10.74 -2.43
C GLY A 23 6.90 -9.26 -2.66
N ALA A 24 5.89 -8.40 -2.83
CA ALA A 24 6.12 -6.96 -2.99
C ALA A 24 6.71 -6.34 -1.71
N LYS A 25 6.32 -6.85 -0.54
CA LYS A 25 6.89 -6.45 0.76
C LYS A 25 8.34 -6.92 0.92
N GLU A 26 8.65 -8.16 0.58
CA GLU A 26 10.00 -8.72 0.65
C GLU A 26 10.94 -8.07 -0.37
N ALA A 27 10.43 -7.72 -1.55
CA ALA A 27 11.15 -6.98 -2.59
C ALA A 27 11.32 -5.49 -2.27
N GLY A 28 10.76 -4.98 -1.16
CA GLY A 28 10.82 -3.57 -0.78
C GLY A 28 10.04 -2.62 -1.68
N LYS A 29 9.07 -3.14 -2.45
CA LYS A 29 8.17 -2.37 -3.33
C LYS A 29 6.91 -1.86 -2.61
N MET A 30 6.63 -2.37 -1.42
CA MET A 30 5.54 -1.86 -0.57
C MET A 30 5.95 -0.53 0.08
N ARG A 31 5.16 0.51 -0.20
CA ARG A 31 5.35 1.86 0.36
C ARG A 31 4.37 2.10 1.49
N VAL A 32 4.78 2.89 2.48
CA VAL A 32 3.92 3.31 3.59
C VAL A 32 3.62 4.78 3.42
N GLU A 33 2.37 5.06 3.10
CA GLU A 33 1.89 6.37 2.73
C GLU A 33 1.00 6.97 3.82
N GLY A 34 1.13 8.30 3.97
CA GLY A 34 0.39 9.09 4.93
C GLY A 34 -1.00 9.51 4.45
N LYS A 35 -1.62 10.45 5.15
CA LYS A 35 -2.94 10.99 4.77
C LYS A 35 -2.89 11.82 3.49
N ASP A 36 -1.73 12.37 3.15
CA ASP A 36 -1.54 13.27 2.02
C ASP A 36 -1.23 12.53 0.70
N TYR A 37 -1.26 11.20 0.71
CA TYR A 37 -1.01 10.41 -0.49
C TYR A 37 -2.22 10.40 -1.41
N GLU A 38 -2.00 10.82 -2.65
CA GLU A 38 -2.97 10.73 -3.71
C GLU A 38 -2.87 9.36 -4.39
N VAL A 39 -3.90 8.54 -4.20
CA VAL A 39 -3.97 7.19 -4.76
C VAL A 39 -3.98 7.26 -6.28
N GLN A 40 -3.10 6.50 -6.92
CA GLN A 40 -3.03 6.43 -8.38
C GLN A 40 -3.85 5.24 -8.90
N ASP A 41 -4.27 5.33 -10.16
CA ASP A 41 -4.99 4.23 -10.81
C ASP A 41 -4.12 2.96 -10.84
N GLY A 42 -4.69 1.85 -10.36
CA GLY A 42 -3.97 0.60 -10.20
C GLY A 42 -3.16 0.46 -8.91
N ASP A 43 -3.20 1.41 -7.98
CA ASP A 43 -2.59 1.16 -6.67
C ASP A 43 -3.39 0.14 -5.85
N VAL A 44 -2.69 -0.86 -5.31
CA VAL A 44 -3.19 -1.79 -4.32
C VAL A 44 -2.91 -1.19 -2.94
N VAL A 45 -3.97 -0.79 -2.23
CA VAL A 45 -3.87 -0.06 -0.96
C VAL A 45 -4.48 -0.85 0.19
N LEU A 46 -3.68 -1.05 1.24
CA LEU A 46 -4.12 -1.60 2.52
C LEU A 46 -4.18 -0.50 3.58
N PHE A 47 -5.40 -0.13 3.97
CA PHE A 47 -5.63 0.89 4.98
C PHE A 47 -5.53 0.32 6.41
N ARG A 48 -4.68 0.91 7.25
CA ARG A 48 -4.56 0.56 8.68
C ARG A 48 -5.30 1.60 9.53
N PHE A 49 -6.33 1.14 10.24
CA PHE A 49 -7.06 1.93 11.23
C PHE A 49 -6.75 1.43 12.64
N ASN A 50 -6.60 2.35 13.59
CA ASN A 50 -6.67 2.01 15.02
C ASN A 50 -8.14 2.07 15.44
N VAL A 51 -8.63 1.00 16.07
CA VAL A 51 -9.93 0.98 16.75
C VAL A 51 -9.79 1.44 18.19
#